data_AF-A0A1W9V958-F1
#
_entry.id   AF-A0A1W9V958-F1
#
_cell.length_a   1.000
_cell.length_b   1.000
_cell.length_c   1.000
_cell.angle_alpha   90.00
_cell.angle_beta   90.00
_cell.angle_gamma   90.00
#
_symmetry.space_group_name_H-M   'P 1'
#
loop_
_entity.id
_entity.type
_entity.pdbx_description
1 polymer ?
#
loop_
_entity_poly.entity_id
_entity_poly.type
_entity_poly.pdbx_seq_one_letter_code
_entity_poly.pdbx_strand_id
1 'polypeptide(L)'
;MSRSELDGVLPDSPLFMVKYDGHACVVNSILLKMLPGEIRGMRGYDAESGEMQQEAFFAITDYVTGSISPLKLIKNMLDAYDTISSRGFGMIHTAESVGFPRNLDVDLVRWLSRGGRSGFQTRVFFQTMNTSKVLKRKLPRIGGCFATALAGCFGSMDAALLDCPREDHRHGVIHACLPTDEGMDLCARNGIQIPLQPFFLNWPQEPSSYLREILGEREAALNPLRTLHDRGILLAGGSIQ
;
A
#
# COMPACT_ATOMS: atom_id res chain seq x y z
N MET A 1 -7.88 11.76 22.45
CA MET A 1 -7.57 13.09 21.90
C MET A 1 -8.82 13.58 21.19
N SER A 2 -9.35 14.76 21.52
CA SER A 2 -10.59 15.32 20.98
C SER A 2 -10.34 16.56 20.13
N ARG A 3 -11.35 16.98 19.34
CA ARG A 3 -11.34 18.25 18.60
C ARG A 3 -10.98 19.45 19.48
N SER A 4 -11.54 19.54 20.70
CA SER A 4 -11.27 20.67 21.59
C SER A 4 -9.83 20.72 22.09
N GLU A 5 -9.21 19.56 22.32
CA GLU A 5 -7.78 19.48 22.64
C GLU A 5 -6.93 19.92 21.44
N LEU A 6 -7.30 19.49 20.23
CA LEU A 6 -6.61 19.92 19.00
C LEU A 6 -6.75 21.42 18.74
N ASP A 7 -7.93 22.01 18.98
CA ASP A 7 -8.15 23.46 18.90
C ASP A 7 -7.27 24.21 19.92
N GLY A 8 -7.01 23.62 21.09
CA GLY A 8 -6.11 24.21 22.09
C GLY A 8 -4.63 24.20 21.67
N VAL A 9 -4.21 23.22 20.86
CA VAL A 9 -2.81 23.10 20.39
C VAL A 9 -2.54 23.98 19.16
N LEU A 10 -3.46 23.99 18.19
CA LEU A 10 -3.38 24.81 16.98
C LEU A 10 -4.72 25.50 16.72
N PRO A 11 -4.96 26.67 17.34
CA PRO A 11 -6.24 27.39 17.23
C PRO A 11 -6.43 28.07 15.87
N ASP A 12 -5.33 28.40 15.18
CA ASP A 12 -5.33 29.23 13.97
C ASP A 12 -4.90 28.47 12.70
N SER A 13 -4.73 27.15 12.77
CA SER A 13 -4.29 26.34 11.64
C SER A 13 -5.08 25.04 11.54
N PRO A 14 -5.40 24.55 10.33
CA PRO A 14 -6.07 23.27 10.16
C PRO A 14 -5.17 22.14 10.67
N LEU A 15 -5.73 21.23 11.47
CA LEU A 15 -5.02 20.08 12.00
C LEU A 15 -5.76 18.78 11.68
N PHE A 16 -5.03 17.84 11.11
CA PHE A 16 -5.43 16.48 10.79
C PHE A 16 -4.50 15.52 11.52
N MET A 17 -5.03 14.71 12.43
CA MET A 17 -4.23 13.77 13.21
C MET A 17 -4.76 12.34 13.04
N VAL A 18 -3.98 11.50 12.37
CA VAL A 18 -4.28 10.07 12.22
C VAL A 18 -4.03 9.36 13.55
N LYS A 19 -4.97 8.50 13.96
CA LYS A 19 -4.81 7.64 15.14
C LYS A 19 -3.69 6.64 14.91
N TYR A 20 -3.14 6.12 16.00
CA TYR A 20 -2.00 5.20 15.97
C TYR A 20 -2.24 3.94 15.13
N ASP A 21 -3.49 3.47 15.04
CA ASP A 21 -3.87 2.31 14.24
C ASP A 21 -3.94 2.61 12.73
N GLY A 22 -3.90 3.87 12.30
CA GLY A 22 -3.99 4.25 10.89
C GLY A 22 -5.40 4.18 10.27
N HIS A 23 -6.45 3.89 11.04
CA HIS A 23 -7.80 3.62 10.52
C HIS A 23 -8.82 4.73 10.78
N ALA A 24 -8.43 5.72 11.58
CA ALA A 24 -9.26 6.85 11.93
C ALA A 24 -8.38 8.10 12.13
N CYS A 25 -9.02 9.27 12.15
CA CYS A 25 -8.35 10.51 12.50
C CYS A 25 -9.23 11.38 13.39
N VAL A 26 -8.62 12.39 13.99
CA VAL A 26 -9.30 13.49 14.67
C VAL A 26 -8.87 14.78 13.99
N VAL A 27 -9.84 15.64 13.68
CA VAL A 27 -9.62 16.94 13.05
C VAL A 27 -10.04 18.07 13.97
N ASN A 28 -9.38 19.22 13.85
CA ASN A 28 -9.75 20.42 14.61
C ASN A 28 -10.89 21.20 13.94
N SER A 29 -11.41 22.22 14.63
CA SER A 29 -12.55 23.00 14.17
C SER A 29 -12.30 23.75 12.86
N ILE A 30 -11.06 24.18 12.60
CA ILE A 30 -10.70 24.85 11.34
C ILE A 30 -10.79 23.86 10.19
N LEU A 31 -10.13 22.70 10.29
CA LEU A 31 -10.16 21.72 9.21
C LEU A 31 -11.60 21.22 8.96
N LEU A 32 -12.38 20.98 10.02
CA LEU A 32 -13.78 20.56 9.92
C LEU A 32 -14.64 21.54 9.10
N LYS A 33 -14.37 22.85 9.21
CA LYS A 33 -15.07 23.90 8.43
C LYS A 33 -14.64 23.94 6.96
N MET A 34 -13.43 23.49 6.65
CA MET A 34 -12.89 23.44 5.28
C MET A 34 -13.40 22.23 4.50
N LEU A 35 -13.85 21.18 5.19
CA LEU A 35 -14.28 19.94 4.55
C LEU A 35 -15.47 20.16 3.59
N PRO A 36 -15.45 19.51 2.41
CA PRO A 36 -16.59 19.49 1.51
C PRO A 36 -17.88 19.00 2.18
N GLY A 37 -19.00 19.55 1.75
CA GLY A 37 -20.31 19.24 2.34
C GLY A 37 -20.69 17.77 2.21
N GLU A 38 -20.22 17.07 1.18
CA GLU A 38 -20.55 15.66 0.94
C GLU A 38 -20.01 14.73 2.04
N ILE A 39 -18.90 15.10 2.69
CA ILE A 39 -18.28 14.29 3.74
C ILE A 39 -19.16 14.19 4.99
N ARG A 40 -19.98 15.20 5.25
CA ARG A 40 -20.82 15.27 6.46
C ARG A 40 -21.87 14.17 6.56
N GLY A 41 -22.25 13.59 5.43
CA GLY A 41 -23.21 12.48 5.37
C GLY A 41 -22.56 11.09 5.33
N MET A 42 -21.23 11.01 5.34
CA MET A 42 -20.51 9.75 5.22
C MET A 42 -20.50 8.97 6.52
N ARG A 43 -20.44 7.65 6.40
CA ARG A 43 -20.33 6.76 7.55
C ARG A 43 -19.02 7.02 8.29
N GLY A 44 -19.12 7.17 9.61
CA GLY A 44 -17.98 7.43 10.49
C GLY A 44 -17.61 8.90 10.65
N TYR A 45 -18.43 9.85 10.16
CA TYR A 45 -18.26 11.29 10.41
C TYR A 45 -18.86 11.68 11.76
N ASP A 46 -18.05 12.29 12.64
CA ASP A 46 -18.50 12.89 13.90
C ASP A 46 -17.98 14.33 14.03
N ALA A 47 -18.88 15.30 13.87
CA ALA A 47 -18.55 16.72 13.98
C ALA A 47 -18.32 17.18 15.43
N GLU A 48 -18.91 16.52 16.43
CA GLU A 48 -18.83 16.93 17.82
C GLU A 48 -17.46 16.59 18.40
N SER A 49 -17.06 15.32 18.27
CA SER A 49 -15.74 14.85 18.71
C SER A 49 -14.62 15.26 17.74
N GLY A 50 -14.96 15.53 16.48
CA GLY A 50 -14.03 15.73 15.37
C GLY A 50 -13.43 14.42 14.85
N GLU A 51 -13.91 13.28 15.32
CA GLU A 51 -13.42 11.97 14.91
C GLU A 51 -14.00 11.55 13.55
N MET A 52 -13.15 10.93 12.73
CA MET A 52 -13.50 10.45 11.41
C MET A 52 -13.00 9.02 11.26
N GLN A 53 -13.91 8.12 10.91
CA GLN A 53 -13.64 6.71 10.69
C GLN A 53 -14.16 6.27 9.33
N GLN A 54 -13.83 5.04 8.92
CA GLN A 54 -14.48 4.37 7.79
C GLN A 54 -14.42 5.22 6.50
N GLU A 55 -15.55 5.47 5.84
CA GLU A 55 -15.62 6.24 4.60
C GLU A 55 -15.21 7.70 4.80
N ALA A 56 -15.61 8.32 5.92
CA ALA A 56 -15.22 9.69 6.24
C ALA A 56 -13.69 9.84 6.39
N PHE A 57 -13.03 8.84 7.00
CA PHE A 57 -11.57 8.84 7.13
C PHE A 57 -10.87 8.84 5.77
N PHE A 58 -11.28 7.98 4.84
CA PHE A 58 -10.71 7.94 3.50
C PHE A 58 -10.96 9.24 2.73
N ALA A 59 -12.20 9.75 2.75
CA ALA A 59 -12.55 10.98 2.04
C ALA A 59 -11.78 12.21 2.55
N ILE A 60 -11.58 12.32 3.87
CA ILE A 60 -10.81 13.43 4.46
C ILE A 60 -9.31 13.26 4.17
N THR A 61 -8.79 12.03 4.23
CA THR A 61 -7.39 11.76 3.87
C THR A 61 -7.13 12.17 2.42
N ASP A 62 -8.03 11.83 1.48
CA ASP A 62 -7.94 12.26 0.09
C ASP A 62 -8.02 13.80 -0.06
N TYR A 63 -8.94 14.44 0.67
CA TYR A 63 -9.06 15.91 0.68
C TYR A 63 -7.78 16.60 1.18
N VAL A 64 -7.25 16.14 2.33
CA VAL A 64 -6.06 16.72 2.96
C VAL A 64 -4.82 16.49 2.09
N THR A 65 -4.62 15.26 1.60
CA THR A 65 -3.47 14.94 0.74
C THR A 65 -3.53 15.65 -0.60
N GLY A 66 -4.73 15.91 -1.13
CA GLY A 66 -4.95 16.71 -2.34
C GLY A 66 -4.51 18.18 -2.21
N SER A 67 -4.35 18.70 -1.00
CA SER A 67 -3.85 20.06 -0.76
C SER A 67 -2.33 20.20 -0.90
N ILE A 68 -1.60 19.08 -1.01
CA ILE A 68 -0.14 19.09 -1.10
C ILE A 68 0.29 19.57 -2.49
N SER A 69 1.11 20.63 -2.53
CA SER A 69 1.68 21.14 -3.77
C SER A 69 2.46 20.06 -4.54
N PRO A 70 2.29 19.94 -5.87
CA PRO A 70 3.06 19.01 -6.69
C PRO A 70 4.58 19.19 -6.56
N LEU A 71 5.08 20.42 -6.40
CA LEU A 71 6.51 20.67 -6.20
C LEU A 71 7.02 20.10 -4.87
N LYS A 72 6.21 20.22 -3.81
CA LYS A 72 6.54 19.65 -2.50
C LYS A 72 6.51 18.13 -2.55
N LEU A 73 5.52 17.55 -3.25
CA LEU A 73 5.45 16.11 -3.49
C LEU A 73 6.72 15.60 -4.19
N ILE A 74 7.13 16.24 -5.29
CA ILE A 74 8.35 15.86 -6.02
C ILE A 74 9.58 15.91 -5.12
N LYS A 75 9.72 16.98 -4.33
CA LYS A 75 10.82 17.11 -3.38
C LYS A 75 10.80 15.97 -2.34
N ASN A 76 9.65 15.71 -1.72
CA ASN A 76 9.50 14.64 -0.74
C ASN A 76 9.83 13.26 -1.34
N MET A 77 9.43 13.01 -2.59
CA MET A 77 9.79 11.78 -3.29
C MET A 77 11.30 11.67 -3.44
N LEU A 78 11.98 12.71 -3.94
CA LEU A 78 13.44 12.73 -4.08
C LEU A 78 14.15 12.50 -2.73
N ASP A 79 13.70 13.18 -1.67
CA ASP A 79 14.23 13.01 -0.31
C ASP A 79 14.05 11.55 0.17
N ALA A 80 12.95 10.90 -0.19
CA ALA A 80 12.73 9.48 0.10
C ALA A 80 13.68 8.57 -0.70
N TYR A 81 13.88 8.83 -2.00
CA TYR A 81 14.87 8.11 -2.82
C TYR A 81 16.28 8.20 -2.23
N ASP A 82 16.70 9.39 -1.82
CA ASP A 82 18.01 9.62 -1.21
C ASP A 82 18.13 8.92 0.15
N THR A 83 17.08 8.98 0.97
CA THR A 83 17.02 8.29 2.27
C THR A 83 17.14 6.77 2.09
N ILE A 84 16.38 6.19 1.16
CA ILE A 84 16.40 4.76 0.87
C ILE A 84 17.77 4.35 0.31
N SER A 85 18.32 5.15 -0.61
CA SER A 85 19.68 4.94 -1.15
C SER A 85 20.75 4.98 -0.07
N SER A 86 20.66 5.92 0.88
CA SER A 86 21.62 6.07 1.99
C SER A 86 21.64 4.86 2.94
N ARG A 87 20.55 4.09 2.96
CA ARG A 87 20.43 2.84 3.74
C ARG A 87 20.92 1.60 2.99
N GLY A 88 21.51 1.79 1.80
CA GLY A 88 22.10 0.70 1.00
C GLY A 88 21.14 -0.01 0.05
N PHE A 89 19.90 0.46 -0.08
CA PHE A 89 18.98 -0.07 -1.08
C PHE A 89 19.38 0.46 -2.46
N GLY A 90 19.54 -0.43 -3.43
CA GLY A 90 19.85 -0.06 -4.83
C GLY A 90 18.64 -0.12 -5.75
N MET A 91 17.49 -0.59 -5.26
CA MET A 91 16.29 -0.78 -6.06
C MET A 91 15.01 -0.66 -5.22
N ILE A 92 13.98 -0.07 -5.80
CA ILE A 92 12.62 -0.08 -5.27
C ILE A 92 11.63 -0.61 -6.31
N HIS A 93 10.64 -1.37 -5.85
CA HIS A 93 9.46 -1.71 -6.62
C HIS A 93 8.29 -0.89 -6.05
N THR A 94 7.75 0.04 -6.83
CA THR A 94 6.64 0.88 -6.36
C THR A 94 5.32 0.43 -6.97
N ALA A 95 4.25 0.45 -6.18
CA ALA A 95 2.90 0.20 -6.65
C ALA A 95 2.18 1.55 -6.75
N GLU A 96 1.92 2.00 -7.97
CA GLU A 96 1.41 3.35 -8.27
C GLU A 96 0.00 3.28 -8.82
N SER A 97 -0.64 4.45 -8.91
CA SER A 97 -1.99 4.76 -9.42
C SER A 97 -3.13 4.76 -8.41
N VAL A 98 -2.83 5.08 -7.15
CA VAL A 98 -3.83 5.27 -6.10
C VAL A 98 -3.74 6.71 -5.61
N GLY A 99 -4.82 7.47 -5.77
CA GLY A 99 -4.93 8.83 -5.23
C GLY A 99 -4.60 9.99 -6.19
N PHE A 100 -4.03 9.75 -7.37
CA PHE A 100 -3.71 10.83 -8.33
C PHE A 100 -4.66 10.88 -9.53
N PRO A 101 -5.24 12.05 -9.86
CA PRO A 101 -6.06 12.22 -11.05
C PRO A 101 -5.32 11.72 -12.30
N ARG A 102 -6.01 10.90 -13.10
CA ARG A 102 -5.50 10.35 -14.37
C ARG A 102 -4.24 9.47 -14.25
N ASN A 103 -3.92 8.96 -13.05
CA ASN A 103 -2.72 8.14 -12.77
C ASN A 103 -1.41 8.93 -13.04
N LEU A 104 -1.41 10.21 -12.66
CA LEU A 104 -0.28 11.11 -12.89
C LEU A 104 0.98 10.70 -12.11
N ASP A 105 0.80 10.11 -10.93
CA ASP A 105 1.83 9.49 -10.10
C ASP A 105 2.66 8.45 -10.87
N VAL A 106 2.02 7.58 -11.64
CA VAL A 106 2.69 6.60 -12.49
C VAL A 106 3.66 7.30 -13.44
N ASP A 107 3.23 8.37 -14.08
CA ASP A 107 4.05 9.11 -15.04
C ASP A 107 5.13 9.94 -14.33
N LEU A 108 4.85 10.46 -13.13
CA LEU A 108 5.82 11.19 -12.31
C LEU A 108 6.95 10.30 -11.80
N VAL A 109 6.64 9.15 -11.22
CA VAL A 109 7.63 8.18 -10.73
C VAL A 109 8.49 7.66 -11.87
N ARG A 110 7.89 7.41 -13.04
CA ARG A 110 8.63 7.04 -14.25
C ARG A 110 9.57 8.13 -14.73
N TRP A 111 9.20 9.39 -14.58
CA TRP A 111 10.07 10.50 -14.94
C TRP A 111 11.22 10.64 -13.94
N LEU A 112 10.93 10.64 -12.64
CA LEU A 112 11.93 10.72 -11.57
C LEU A 112 12.95 9.58 -11.64
N SER A 113 12.48 8.35 -11.84
CA SER A 113 13.33 7.16 -11.95
C SER A 113 14.27 7.14 -13.15
N ARG A 114 13.97 7.92 -14.19
CA ARG A 114 14.85 8.09 -15.36
C ARG A 114 15.79 9.29 -15.22
N GLY A 115 15.45 10.25 -14.36
CA GLY A 115 16.21 11.48 -14.15
C GLY A 115 17.24 11.41 -13.01
N GLY A 116 17.24 10.34 -12.22
CA GLY A 116 18.18 10.15 -11.12
C GLY A 116 19.63 10.02 -11.61
N ARG A 117 20.55 10.78 -11.00
CA ARG A 117 22.00 10.60 -11.18
C ARG A 117 22.53 9.37 -10.44
N SER A 118 21.84 8.95 -9.39
CA SER A 118 22.09 7.70 -8.69
C SER A 118 21.65 6.55 -9.59
N GLY A 119 22.44 5.48 -9.69
CA GLY A 119 22.04 4.24 -10.38
C GLY A 119 20.90 3.49 -9.69
N PHE A 120 20.08 4.20 -8.91
CA PHE A 120 19.00 3.68 -8.10
C PHE A 120 17.85 3.23 -9.01
N GLN A 121 17.56 1.93 -9.00
CA GLN A 121 16.62 1.33 -9.93
C GLN A 121 15.19 1.41 -9.41
N THR A 122 14.27 1.92 -10.22
CA THR A 122 12.85 1.92 -9.88
C THR A 122 12.08 1.03 -10.82
N ARG A 123 11.25 0.13 -10.28
CA ARG A 123 10.32 -0.69 -11.05
C ARG A 123 8.89 -0.35 -10.67
N VAL A 124 8.19 0.33 -11.57
CA VAL A 124 6.80 0.71 -11.37
C VAL A 124 5.87 -0.46 -11.70
N PHE A 125 5.00 -0.80 -10.77
CA PHE A 125 3.83 -1.66 -10.93
C PHE A 125 2.60 -0.76 -10.96
N PHE A 126 1.93 -0.72 -12.11
CA PHE A 126 0.73 0.11 -12.30
C PHE A 126 -0.50 -0.65 -11.80
N GLN A 127 -1.19 -0.10 -10.80
CA GLN A 127 -2.39 -0.69 -10.19
C GLN A 127 -3.64 -0.41 -11.03
N THR A 128 -3.81 -1.18 -12.11
CA THR A 128 -5.01 -1.10 -12.97
C THR A 128 -5.36 -2.48 -13.49
N MET A 129 -6.65 -2.81 -13.63
CA MET A 129 -7.08 -4.01 -14.38
C MET A 129 -7.26 -3.73 -15.88
N ASN A 130 -7.24 -2.46 -16.29
CA ASN A 130 -7.32 -2.06 -17.69
C ASN A 130 -5.94 -2.15 -18.36
N THR A 131 -5.71 -3.25 -19.08
CA THR A 131 -4.45 -3.54 -19.78
C THR A 131 -4.14 -2.52 -20.90
N SER A 132 -5.14 -1.95 -21.55
CA SER A 132 -4.96 -0.92 -22.59
C SER A 132 -4.23 0.32 -22.05
N LYS A 133 -4.47 0.70 -20.79
CA LYS A 133 -3.72 1.81 -20.14
C LYS A 133 -2.23 1.49 -19.98
N VAL A 134 -1.92 0.24 -19.63
CA VAL A 134 -0.55 -0.26 -19.44
C VAL A 134 0.19 -0.31 -20.78
N LEU A 135 -0.45 -0.89 -21.80
CA LEU A 135 0.08 -1.00 -23.15
C LEU A 135 0.33 0.38 -23.78
N LYS A 136 -0.63 1.32 -23.64
CA LYS A 136 -0.47 2.72 -24.11
C LYS A 136 0.75 3.41 -23.47
N ARG A 137 1.03 3.12 -22.21
CA ARG A 137 2.19 3.64 -21.47
C ARG A 137 3.48 2.86 -21.72
N LYS A 138 3.44 1.77 -22.49
CA LYS A 138 4.55 0.84 -22.74
C LYS A 138 5.18 0.35 -21.43
N LEU A 139 4.33 0.08 -20.44
CA LEU A 139 4.77 -0.43 -19.15
C LEU A 139 4.88 -1.95 -19.18
N PRO A 140 5.99 -2.53 -18.68
CA PRO A 140 6.21 -3.97 -18.74
C PRO A 140 5.51 -4.73 -17.60
N ARG A 141 4.86 -4.03 -16.67
CA ARG A 141 4.34 -4.60 -15.41
C ARG A 141 3.02 -3.95 -15.01
N ILE A 142 2.20 -4.74 -14.35
CA ILE A 142 0.90 -4.40 -13.75
C ILE A 142 0.84 -5.11 -12.39
N GLY A 143 0.19 -4.51 -11.40
CA GLY A 143 0.05 -5.13 -10.09
C GLY A 143 0.20 -4.15 -8.92
N GLY A 144 0.03 -4.68 -7.71
CA GLY A 144 -0.05 -3.93 -6.45
C GLY A 144 -1.27 -4.35 -5.64
N CYS A 145 -1.51 -3.69 -4.51
CA CYS A 145 -2.49 -4.12 -3.52
C CYS A 145 -3.92 -3.69 -3.84
N PHE A 146 -4.16 -2.47 -4.29
CA PHE A 146 -5.51 -1.89 -4.28
C PHE A 146 -6.33 -2.28 -5.51
N ALA A 147 -6.23 -1.50 -6.59
CA ALA A 147 -7.02 -1.71 -7.79
C ALA A 147 -6.69 -3.02 -8.54
N THR A 148 -5.65 -3.73 -8.11
CA THR A 148 -5.24 -5.05 -8.61
C THR A 148 -5.31 -6.14 -7.53
N ALA A 149 -5.97 -5.90 -6.40
CA ALA A 149 -6.35 -6.98 -5.47
C ALA A 149 -7.33 -7.92 -6.19
N LEU A 150 -6.78 -8.97 -6.77
CA LEU A 150 -7.52 -10.19 -7.02
C LEU A 150 -7.67 -10.86 -5.65
N ALA A 151 -8.91 -11.22 -5.27
CA ALA A 151 -9.15 -12.01 -4.06
C ALA A 151 -8.12 -13.16 -4.03
N GLY A 152 -7.38 -13.29 -2.93
CA GLY A 152 -6.08 -13.99 -2.80
C GLY A 152 -6.05 -15.50 -3.09
N CYS A 153 -6.79 -15.98 -4.09
CA CYS A 153 -6.74 -17.33 -4.59
C CYS A 153 -5.60 -17.46 -5.59
N PHE A 154 -4.55 -18.14 -5.16
CA PHE A 154 -3.44 -18.64 -5.97
C PHE A 154 -3.91 -19.28 -7.30
N GLY A 155 -5.10 -19.87 -7.33
CA GLY A 155 -5.70 -20.45 -8.54
C GLY A 155 -5.98 -19.48 -9.70
N SER A 156 -6.15 -18.18 -9.43
CA SER A 156 -6.36 -17.17 -10.50
C SER A 156 -5.09 -16.89 -11.32
N MET A 157 -3.91 -17.00 -10.70
CA MET A 157 -2.63 -16.86 -11.39
C MET A 157 -2.23 -18.13 -12.14
N ASP A 158 -2.60 -19.30 -11.60
CA ASP A 158 -2.45 -20.58 -12.29
C ASP A 158 -3.23 -20.57 -13.61
N ALA A 159 -4.50 -20.16 -13.57
CA ALA A 159 -5.33 -20.04 -14.76
C ALA A 159 -4.73 -19.10 -15.82
N ALA A 160 -4.18 -17.95 -15.40
CA ALA A 160 -3.54 -17.02 -16.33
C ALA A 160 -2.25 -17.58 -16.97
N LEU A 161 -1.48 -18.38 -16.23
CA LEU A 161 -0.29 -19.06 -16.76
C LEU A 161 -0.65 -20.26 -17.64
N LEU A 162 -1.75 -20.95 -17.35
CA LEU A 162 -2.28 -22.00 -18.21
C LEU A 162 -2.76 -21.42 -19.56
N ASP A 163 -3.43 -20.27 -19.54
CA ASP A 163 -3.91 -19.59 -20.75
C ASP A 163 -2.76 -19.00 -21.59
N CYS A 164 -1.69 -18.54 -20.95
CA CYS A 164 -0.52 -17.98 -21.63
C CYS A 164 0.79 -18.43 -20.94
N PRO A 165 1.28 -19.66 -21.22
CA PRO A 165 2.49 -20.18 -20.60
C PRO A 165 3.72 -19.34 -20.92
N ARG A 166 4.53 -19.04 -19.89
CA ARG A 166 5.78 -18.29 -20.02
C ARG A 166 6.80 -18.80 -19.02
N GLU A 167 7.95 -19.27 -19.49
CA GLU A 167 9.01 -19.79 -18.61
C GLU A 167 9.77 -18.69 -17.85
N ASP A 168 9.76 -17.45 -18.35
CA ASP A 168 10.50 -16.31 -17.79
C ASP A 168 9.60 -15.29 -17.08
N HIS A 169 8.39 -15.70 -16.67
CA HIS A 169 7.46 -14.81 -15.99
C HIS A 169 8.00 -14.30 -14.65
N ARG A 170 7.49 -13.17 -14.20
CA ARG A 170 7.82 -12.58 -12.89
C ARG A 170 6.58 -12.34 -12.02
N HIS A 171 5.57 -13.19 -12.19
CA HIS A 171 4.34 -13.13 -11.40
C HIS A 171 4.64 -13.37 -9.94
N GLY A 172 3.93 -12.66 -9.06
CA GLY A 172 4.07 -12.84 -7.63
C GLY A 172 2.81 -12.51 -6.86
N VAL A 173 2.69 -13.15 -5.70
CA VAL A 173 1.61 -12.92 -4.74
C VAL A 173 2.16 -12.06 -3.62
N ILE A 174 1.66 -10.83 -3.49
CA ILE A 174 2.12 -9.92 -2.45
C ILE A 174 1.44 -10.24 -1.11
N HIS A 175 2.15 -9.98 -0.01
CA HIS A 175 1.76 -10.30 1.37
C HIS A 175 1.76 -11.79 1.66
N ALA A 176 0.82 -12.54 1.08
CA ALA A 176 0.58 -13.95 1.35
C ALA A 176 0.65 -14.28 2.86
N CYS A 177 0.02 -13.46 3.70
CA CYS A 177 0.18 -13.53 5.16
C CYS A 177 -0.36 -14.83 5.76
N LEU A 178 -1.33 -15.49 5.12
CA LEU A 178 -1.91 -16.75 5.58
C LEU A 178 -2.13 -17.69 4.38
N PRO A 179 -1.06 -18.22 3.76
CA PRO A 179 -1.17 -19.02 2.55
C PRO A 179 -1.61 -20.45 2.89
N THR A 180 -2.41 -21.07 2.03
CA THR A 180 -2.75 -22.49 2.14
C THR A 180 -1.62 -23.36 1.59
N ASP A 181 -1.51 -24.62 2.04
CA ASP A 181 -0.54 -25.57 1.49
C ASP A 181 -0.70 -25.74 -0.03
N GLU A 182 -1.93 -25.86 -0.51
CA GLU A 182 -2.24 -25.92 -1.94
C GLU A 182 -1.72 -24.68 -2.69
N GLY A 183 -1.93 -23.48 -2.13
CA GLY A 183 -1.45 -22.23 -2.73
C GLY A 183 0.07 -22.13 -2.76
N MET A 184 0.74 -22.57 -1.69
CA MET A 184 2.20 -22.63 -1.63
C MET A 184 2.76 -23.63 -2.65
N ASP A 185 2.16 -24.81 -2.77
CA ASP A 185 2.60 -25.83 -3.71
C ASP A 185 2.36 -25.38 -5.16
N LEU A 186 1.27 -24.66 -5.43
CA LEU A 186 1.01 -24.02 -6.72
C LEU A 186 2.09 -22.99 -7.06
N CYS A 187 2.44 -22.12 -6.10
CA CYS A 187 3.52 -21.16 -6.30
C CYS A 187 4.86 -21.83 -6.60
N ALA A 188 5.20 -22.88 -5.84
CA ALA A 188 6.43 -23.63 -6.04
C ALA A 188 6.49 -24.29 -7.42
N ARG A 189 5.42 -24.99 -7.83
CA ARG A 189 5.35 -25.67 -9.13
C ARG A 189 5.41 -24.72 -10.32
N ASN A 190 4.79 -23.55 -10.19
CA ASN A 190 4.72 -22.56 -11.26
C ASN A 190 5.79 -21.47 -11.16
N GLY A 191 6.74 -21.52 -10.22
CA GLY A 191 7.76 -20.46 -10.08
C GLY A 191 7.19 -19.08 -9.74
N ILE A 192 6.01 -19.01 -9.11
CA ILE A 192 5.40 -17.74 -8.67
C ILE A 192 6.09 -17.30 -7.39
N GLN A 193 6.67 -16.09 -7.41
CA GLN A 193 7.37 -15.51 -6.25
C GLN A 193 6.40 -14.96 -5.20
N ILE A 194 6.87 -14.82 -3.97
CA ILE A 194 6.11 -14.20 -2.88
C ILE A 194 6.89 -13.01 -2.31
N PRO A 195 6.60 -11.79 -2.79
CA PRO A 195 7.05 -10.55 -2.16
C PRO A 195 6.24 -10.31 -0.88
N LEU A 196 6.90 -10.31 0.27
CA LEU A 196 6.27 -10.24 1.59
C LEU A 196 6.96 -9.20 2.48
N GLN A 197 6.36 -8.94 3.64
CA GLN A 197 6.83 -7.97 4.61
C GLN A 197 7.29 -8.71 5.88
N PRO A 198 8.59 -9.06 6.03
CA PRO A 198 9.05 -9.81 7.20
C PRO A 198 8.76 -9.10 8.52
N PHE A 199 8.68 -7.76 8.50
CA PHE A 199 8.37 -6.95 9.66
C PHE A 199 6.97 -7.23 10.25
N PHE A 200 6.03 -7.79 9.46
CA PHE A 200 4.71 -8.18 9.95
C PHE A 200 4.75 -9.30 10.99
N LEU A 201 5.86 -10.04 11.12
CA LEU A 201 6.02 -11.06 12.17
C LEU A 201 5.96 -10.48 13.59
N ASN A 202 6.37 -9.22 13.77
CA ASN A 202 6.44 -8.56 15.08
C ASN A 202 5.80 -7.16 15.05
N TRP A 203 4.70 -7.01 14.30
CA TRP A 203 4.04 -5.72 14.10
C TRP A 203 3.33 -5.25 15.39
N PRO A 204 3.77 -4.16 16.03
CA PRO A 204 3.23 -3.76 17.34
C PRO A 204 1.74 -3.39 17.33
N GLN A 205 1.18 -2.99 16.18
CA GLN A 205 -0.24 -2.64 16.06
C GLN A 205 -1.14 -3.87 15.94
N GLU A 206 -0.57 -5.05 15.63
CA GLU A 206 -1.29 -6.31 15.53
C GLU A 206 -0.51 -7.39 16.32
N PRO A 207 -0.43 -7.25 17.66
CA PRO A 207 0.31 -8.20 18.48
C PRO A 207 -0.32 -9.60 18.43
N SER A 208 0.49 -10.65 18.62
CA SER A 208 0.00 -12.04 18.61
C SER A 208 -1.20 -12.29 19.52
N SER A 209 -1.33 -11.60 20.65
CA SER A 209 -2.49 -11.72 21.54
C SER A 209 -3.80 -11.29 20.85
N TYR A 210 -3.77 -10.19 20.11
CA TYR A 210 -4.90 -9.68 19.34
C TYR A 210 -5.20 -10.58 18.13
N LEU A 211 -4.15 -10.98 17.39
CA LEU A 211 -4.31 -11.88 16.25
C LEU A 211 -4.87 -13.25 16.67
N ARG A 212 -4.46 -13.77 17.82
CA ARG A 212 -4.99 -15.03 18.37
C ARG A 212 -6.45 -14.93 18.80
N GLU A 213 -6.91 -13.78 19.29
CA GLU A 213 -8.32 -13.53 19.59
C GLU A 213 -9.19 -13.65 18.34
N ILE A 214 -8.71 -13.14 17.20
CA ILE A 214 -9.46 -13.11 15.93
C ILE A 214 -9.30 -14.42 15.14
N LEU A 215 -8.08 -14.96 15.07
CA LEU A 215 -7.72 -16.06 14.17
C LEU A 215 -7.69 -17.42 14.87
N GLY A 216 -7.62 -17.45 16.21
CA GLY A 216 -7.44 -18.66 16.99
C GLY A 216 -6.11 -19.34 16.69
N GLU A 217 -6.14 -20.66 16.53
CA GLU A 217 -4.96 -21.49 16.22
C GLU A 217 -4.30 -21.13 14.88
N ARG A 218 -5.03 -20.49 13.96
CA ARG A 218 -4.50 -20.08 12.64
C ARG A 218 -3.43 -19.00 12.74
N GLU A 219 -3.33 -18.29 13.86
CA GLU A 219 -2.26 -17.32 14.12
C GLU A 219 -0.88 -17.95 13.95
N ALA A 220 -0.71 -19.21 14.35
CA ALA A 220 0.57 -19.93 14.23
C ALA A 220 1.00 -20.18 12.77
N ALA A 221 0.07 -20.08 11.81
CA ALA A 221 0.34 -20.25 10.38
C ALA A 221 0.61 -18.91 9.67
N LEU A 222 0.60 -17.78 10.38
CA LEU A 222 0.85 -16.48 9.78
C LEU A 222 2.32 -16.33 9.34
N ASN A 223 2.51 -15.72 8.17
CA ASN A 223 3.79 -15.37 7.57
C ASN A 223 4.83 -16.52 7.66
N PRO A 224 4.55 -17.73 7.11
CA PRO A 224 5.35 -18.93 7.35
C PRO A 224 6.65 -18.93 6.51
N LEU A 225 7.57 -17.98 6.79
CA LEU A 225 8.76 -17.70 5.96
C LEU A 225 9.62 -18.94 5.73
N ARG A 226 9.86 -19.72 6.79
CA ARG A 226 10.66 -20.94 6.72
C ARG A 226 10.03 -21.97 5.80
N THR A 227 8.72 -22.17 5.94
CA THR A 227 7.94 -23.12 5.16
C THR A 227 7.91 -22.75 3.67
N LEU A 228 7.80 -21.45 3.36
CA LEU A 228 7.87 -20.97 1.99
C LEU A 228 9.27 -21.20 1.38
N HIS A 229 10.32 -20.93 2.16
CA HIS A 229 11.70 -21.14 1.74
C HIS A 229 12.03 -22.61 1.49
N ASP A 230 11.60 -23.51 2.40
CA ASP A 230 11.83 -24.96 2.28
C ASP A 230 11.12 -25.56 1.07
N ARG A 231 10.00 -24.97 0.63
CA ARG A 231 9.31 -25.32 -0.62
C ARG A 231 9.99 -24.80 -1.89
N GLY A 232 11.09 -24.06 -1.77
CA GLY A 232 11.81 -23.49 -2.91
C GLY A 232 11.14 -22.27 -3.54
N ILE A 233 10.20 -21.62 -2.85
CA ILE A 233 9.52 -20.42 -3.35
C ILE A 233 10.47 -19.22 -3.25
N LEU A 234 10.59 -18.44 -4.33
CA LEU A 234 11.38 -17.22 -4.33
C LEU A 234 10.71 -16.14 -3.47
N LEU A 235 11.40 -15.72 -2.42
CA LEU A 235 10.94 -14.68 -1.49
C LEU A 235 11.62 -13.35 -1.77
N ALA A 236 10.88 -12.25 -1.62
CA ALA A 236 11.44 -10.90 -1.62
C ALA A 236 10.89 -10.12 -0.42
N GLY A 237 11.78 -9.44 0.32
CA GLY A 237 11.38 -8.60 1.46
C GLY A 237 11.03 -7.18 1.02
N GLY A 238 9.94 -6.62 1.56
CA GLY A 238 9.54 -5.23 1.40
C GLY A 238 9.06 -4.60 2.71
N SER A 239 9.01 -3.26 2.75
CA SER A 239 8.62 -2.49 3.94
C SER A 239 7.16 -2.00 3.96
N ILE A 240 6.42 -2.14 2.84
CA ILE A 240 5.05 -1.60 2.59
C ILE A 240 4.87 -0.08 2.72
N GLN A 241 5.90 0.66 3.14
CA GLN A 241 5.95 2.13 3.11
C GLN A 241 6.18 2.67 1.70
#